data_AF-A0A951JTW8-F1
#
_entry.id   AF-A0A951JTW8-F1
#
_cell.length_a   1.000
_cell.length_b   1.000
_cell.length_c   1.000
_cell.angle_alpha   90.00
_cell.angle_beta   90.00
_cell.angle_gamma   90.00
#
_symmetry.space_group_name_H-M   'P 1'
#
loop_
_entity.id
_entity.type
_entity.pdbx_description
1 polymer ?
#
loop_
_entity_poly.entity_id
_entity_poly.type
_entity_poly.pdbx_seq_one_letter_code
_entity_poly.pdbx_strand_id
1 'polypeptide(L)'
;TVAVQSSSITTSILVPLVAAGMLTLRSAYPITLGANVGTTITALIASLAVLRPEGLTIALVHTLFNVVALALVYPVPLVRMVPVRMAEMLAEAAARRHRLVFGYVVVVFLVLPLLGVFLIQ
;
A
#
# COMPACT_ATOMS: atom_id res chain seq x y z
N THR A 1 5.55 -1.91 -11.88
CA THR A 1 4.21 -1.76 -12.48
C THR A 1 4.20 -1.74 -14.01
N VAL A 2 5.30 -1.37 -14.70
CA VAL A 2 5.34 -1.39 -16.18
C VAL A 2 5.19 -2.80 -16.76
N ALA A 3 5.74 -3.83 -16.12
CA ALA A 3 5.63 -5.22 -16.58
C ALA A 3 4.42 -5.99 -16.03
N VAL A 4 3.99 -5.68 -14.79
CA VAL A 4 2.85 -6.34 -14.13
C VAL A 4 2.02 -5.27 -13.43
N GLN A 5 0.78 -5.11 -13.90
CA GLN A 5 -0.10 -3.99 -13.59
C GLN A 5 -1.00 -4.34 -12.40
N SER A 6 -0.37 -4.66 -11.26
CA SER A 6 -1.07 -4.99 -10.01
C SER A 6 -0.27 -4.50 -8.82
N SER A 7 -0.88 -3.60 -8.03
CA SER A 7 -0.33 -3.15 -6.76
C SER A 7 -0.25 -4.31 -5.76
N SER A 8 -1.26 -5.19 -5.73
CA SER A 8 -1.26 -6.39 -4.89
C SER A 8 -0.08 -7.33 -5.18
N ILE A 9 0.27 -7.58 -6.44
CA ILE A 9 1.45 -8.39 -6.80
C ILE A 9 2.73 -7.68 -6.35
N THR A 10 2.83 -6.37 -6.59
CA THR A 10 4.00 -5.58 -6.18
C THR A 10 4.23 -5.68 -4.66
N THR A 11 3.18 -5.47 -3.87
CA THR A 11 3.26 -5.56 -2.40
C THR A 11 3.54 -6.98 -1.92
N SER A 12 2.93 -7.99 -2.54
CA SER A 12 3.12 -9.41 -2.19
C SER A 12 4.55 -9.90 -2.44
N ILE A 13 5.28 -9.29 -3.37
CA ILE A 13 6.70 -9.56 -3.60
C ILE A 13 7.58 -8.73 -2.65
N LEU A 14 7.26 -7.45 -2.46
CA LEU A 14 8.05 -6.55 -1.61
C LEU A 14 8.10 -7.00 -0.16
N VAL A 15 6.96 -7.37 0.43
CA VAL A 15 6.88 -7.75 1.85
C VAL A 15 7.83 -8.90 2.21
N PRO A 16 7.81 -10.06 1.53
CA PRO A 16 8.74 -11.15 1.84
C PRO A 16 10.20 -10.81 1.53
N LEU A 17 10.49 -10.01 0.49
CA LEU A 17 11.86 -9.56 0.20
C LEU A 17 12.42 -8.68 1.32
N VAL A 18 11.58 -7.81 1.89
CA VAL A 18 11.96 -6.99 3.04
C VAL A 18 12.12 -7.86 4.29
N ALA A 19 11.20 -8.82 4.51
CA ALA A 19 11.29 -9.75 5.64
C ALA A 19 12.53 -10.65 5.58
N ALA A 20 12.96 -11.04 4.38
CA ALA A 20 14.18 -11.81 4.15
C ALA A 20 15.46 -10.95 4.19
N GLY A 21 15.35 -9.63 4.39
CA GLY A 21 16.49 -8.71 4.40
C GLY A 21 17.11 -8.45 3.03
N MET A 22 16.50 -8.95 1.95
CA MET A 22 16.97 -8.74 0.57
C MET A 22 16.72 -7.32 0.08
N LEU A 23 15.74 -6.63 0.67
CA LEU A 23 15.40 -5.25 0.37
C LEU A 23 15.21 -4.45 1.67
N THR A 24 15.74 -3.23 1.73
CA THR A 24 15.51 -2.37 2.90
C THR A 24 14.14 -1.68 2.83
N LEU A 25 13.55 -1.33 3.97
CA LEU A 25 12.32 -0.51 4.03
C LEU A 25 12.48 0.83 3.26
N ARG A 26 13.69 1.40 3.30
CA ARG A 26 14.04 2.64 2.57
C ARG A 26 13.96 2.47 1.05
N SER A 27 14.37 1.31 0.55
CA SER A 27 14.28 0.96 -0.88
C SER A 27 12.87 0.53 -1.28
N ALA A 28 12.13 -0.14 -0.38
CA ALA A 28 10.75 -0.58 -0.63
C ALA A 28 9.75 0.59 -0.66
N TYR A 29 10.01 1.66 0.07
CA TYR A 29 9.14 2.83 0.17
C TYR A 29 8.82 3.49 -1.19
N PRO A 30 9.80 3.93 -2.00
CA PRO A 30 9.52 4.50 -3.33
C PRO A 30 8.83 3.52 -4.28
N ILE A 31 9.13 2.23 -4.18
CA ILE A 31 8.47 1.20 -5.02
C ILE A 31 6.98 1.11 -4.64
N THR A 32 6.67 1.18 -3.35
CA THR A 32 5.29 1.18 -2.84
C THR A 32 4.52 2.44 -3.29
N LEU A 33 5.15 3.61 -3.19
CA LEU A 33 4.55 4.86 -3.68
C LEU A 33 4.28 4.81 -5.19
N GLY A 34 5.22 4.28 -5.97
CA GLY A 34 5.04 4.08 -7.40
C GLY A 34 3.92 3.09 -7.73
N ALA A 35 3.70 2.06 -6.90
CA ALA A 35 2.60 1.13 -7.07
C ALA A 35 1.22 1.79 -6.84
N ASN A 36 1.13 2.71 -5.87
CA ASN A 36 -0.09 3.49 -5.63
C ASN A 36 -0.43 4.41 -6.81
N VAL A 37 0.56 5.13 -7.34
CA VAL A 37 0.38 5.94 -8.57
C VAL A 37 0.00 5.06 -9.77
N GLY A 38 0.62 3.88 -9.89
CA GLY A 38 0.28 2.93 -10.95
C GLY A 38 -1.20 2.51 -10.93
N THR A 39 -1.80 2.38 -9.73
CA THR A 39 -3.22 2.00 -9.57
C THR A 39 -4.15 3.09 -10.11
N THR A 40 -3.84 4.37 -9.87
CA THR A 40 -4.64 5.49 -10.40
C THR A 40 -4.52 5.61 -11.91
N ILE A 41 -3.33 5.36 -12.46
CA ILE A 41 -3.12 5.31 -13.92
C ILE A 41 -3.99 4.23 -14.57
N THR A 42 -4.10 3.05 -13.97
CA THR A 42 -5.02 2.02 -14.51
C THR A 42 -6.48 2.39 -14.37
N ALA A 43 -6.90 3.03 -13.27
CA ALA A 43 -8.25 3.56 -13.17
C ALA A 43 -8.53 4.60 -14.28
N LEU A 44 -7.54 5.43 -14.61
CA LEU A 44 -7.63 6.37 -15.72
C LEU A 44 -7.78 5.65 -17.06
N ILE A 45 -6.94 4.65 -17.36
CA ILE A 45 -7.06 3.86 -18.59
C ILE A 45 -8.42 3.16 -18.66
N ALA A 46 -8.91 2.57 -17.57
CA ALA A 46 -10.22 1.93 -17.52
C ALA A 46 -11.36 2.93 -17.76
N SER A 47 -11.28 4.13 -17.19
CA SER A 47 -12.28 5.19 -17.40
C SER A 47 -12.36 5.64 -18.86
N LEU A 48 -11.22 5.66 -19.57
CA LEU A 48 -11.14 5.98 -20.99
C LEU A 48 -11.79 4.90 -21.87
N ALA A 49 -11.83 3.64 -21.42
CA ALA A 49 -12.53 2.57 -22.13
C ALA A 49 -14.05 2.62 -21.94
N VAL A 50 -14.52 3.08 -20.77
CA VAL A 50 -15.95 3.16 -20.42
C VAL A 50 -16.61 4.42 -20.98
N LEU A 51 -15.84 5.45 -21.35
CA LEU A 51 -16.28 6.69 -22.02
C LEU A 51 -17.39 7.44 -21.26
N ARG A 52 -17.41 7.33 -19.93
CA ARG A 52 -18.34 8.07 -19.05
C ARG A 52 -17.63 9.30 -18.46
N PRO A 53 -18.16 10.52 -18.67
CA PRO A 53 -17.53 11.75 -18.17
C PRO A 53 -17.25 11.72 -16.66
N GLU A 54 -18.18 11.16 -15.88
CA GLU A 54 -18.07 11.10 -14.42
C GLU A 54 -16.89 10.24 -13.98
N GLY A 55 -16.74 9.06 -14.59
CA GLY A 55 -15.63 8.14 -14.30
C GLY A 55 -14.28 8.73 -14.69
N LEU A 56 -14.22 9.44 -15.83
CA LEU A 56 -13.00 10.10 -16.29
C LEU A 56 -12.59 11.23 -15.34
N THR A 57 -13.52 12.08 -14.90
CA THR A 57 -13.23 13.15 -13.94
C THR A 57 -12.68 12.59 -12.64
N ILE A 58 -13.30 11.53 -12.08
CA ILE A 58 -12.84 10.89 -10.84
C ILE A 58 -11.43 10.33 -11.01
N ALA A 59 -11.17 9.63 -12.12
CA ALA A 59 -9.88 9.02 -12.38
C ALA A 59 -8.76 10.05 -12.62
N LEU A 60 -9.07 11.16 -13.30
CA LEU A 60 -8.16 12.29 -13.50
C LEU A 60 -7.79 12.96 -12.18
N VAL A 61 -8.79 13.28 -11.35
CA VAL A 61 -8.56 13.89 -10.03
C VAL A 61 -7.71 12.96 -9.16
N HIS A 62 -8.02 11.67 -9.12
CA HIS A 62 -7.21 10.69 -8.37
C HIS A 62 -5.77 10.62 -8.85
N THR A 63 -5.57 10.55 -10.16
CA THR A 63 -4.24 10.42 -10.75
C THR A 63 -3.42 11.68 -10.52
N LEU A 64 -4.00 12.85 -10.77
CA LEU A 64 -3.32 14.12 -10.58
C LEU A 64 -2.98 14.35 -9.11
N PHE A 65 -3.93 14.09 -8.20
CA PHE A 65 -3.68 14.20 -6.77
C PHE A 65 -2.52 13.31 -6.32
N ASN A 66 -2.49 12.03 -6.74
CA ASN A 66 -1.42 11.11 -6.34
C ASN A 66 -0.05 11.50 -6.93
N VAL A 67 0.00 11.88 -8.21
CA VAL A 67 1.25 12.28 -8.86
C VAL A 67 1.80 13.58 -8.27
N VAL A 68 0.94 14.59 -8.09
CA VAL A 68 1.33 15.88 -7.51
C VAL A 68 1.73 15.72 -6.06
N ALA A 69 0.94 14.99 -5.25
CA ALA A 69 1.30 14.71 -3.87
C ALA A 69 2.64 13.98 -3.77
N LEU A 70 2.89 12.97 -4.61
CA LEU A 70 4.18 12.28 -4.65
C LEU A 70 5.32 13.24 -5.02
N ALA A 71 5.14 14.03 -6.07
CA ALA A 71 6.15 14.97 -6.57
C ALA A 71 6.47 16.07 -5.56
N LEU A 72 5.50 16.53 -4.77
CA LEU A 72 5.70 17.56 -3.75
C LEU A 72 6.25 16.98 -2.44
N VAL A 73 5.74 15.82 -2.00
CA VAL A 73 6.03 15.26 -0.68
C VAL A 73 7.32 14.45 -0.65
N TYR A 74 7.57 13.62 -1.66
CA TYR A 74 8.71 12.70 -1.65
C TYR A 74 10.09 13.37 -1.66
N PRO A 75 10.32 14.49 -2.37
CA PRO A 75 11.60 15.19 -2.32
C PRO A 75 11.94 15.75 -0.95
N VAL A 76 10.93 16.06 -0.13
CA VAL A 76 11.13 16.64 1.21
C VAL A 76 11.68 15.57 2.16
N PRO A 77 12.96 15.69 2.61
CA PRO A 77 13.61 14.62 3.36
C PRO A 77 12.96 14.32 4.71
N LEU A 78 12.38 15.36 5.35
CA LEU A 78 11.69 15.22 6.62
C LEU A 78 10.45 14.33 6.47
N VAL A 79 9.62 14.60 5.46
CA VAL A 79 8.35 13.90 5.29
C VAL A 79 8.56 12.47 4.80
N ARG A 80 9.48 12.24 3.85
CA ARG A 80 9.78 10.89 3.37
C ARG A 80 10.32 9.95 4.46
N MET A 81 10.99 10.50 5.48
CA MET A 81 11.59 9.71 6.56
C MET A 81 10.60 9.32 7.65
N VAL A 82 9.47 10.03 7.79
CA VAL A 82 8.47 9.73 8.82
C VAL A 82 7.87 8.33 8.62
N PRO A 83 7.31 7.96 7.45
CA PRO A 83 6.74 6.62 7.24
C PRO A 83 7.76 5.50 7.41
N VAL A 84 8.99 5.71 6.91
CA VAL A 84 10.06 4.71 7.01
C VAL A 84 10.44 4.46 8.47
N ARG A 85 10.63 5.52 9.27
CA ARG A 85 10.93 5.38 10.70
C ARG A 85 9.79 4.72 11.46
N MET A 86 8.55 5.07 11.14
CA MET A 86 7.39 4.43 11.77
C MET A 86 7.32 2.94 11.43
N ALA A 87 7.62 2.56 10.19
CA ALA A 87 7.70 1.16 9.78
C ALA A 87 8.86 0.42 10.48
N GLU A 88 10.04 1.02 10.60
CA GLU A 88 11.19 0.48 11.34
C GLU A 88 10.82 0.26 12.82
N MET A 89 10.24 1.27 13.49
CA MET A 89 9.78 1.18 14.89
C MET A 89 8.71 0.09 15.09
N LEU A 90 7.74 0.00 14.18
CA LEU A 90 6.69 -1.01 14.23
C LEU A 90 7.27 -2.42 14.05
N ALA A 91 8.21 -2.58 13.11
CA ALA A 91 8.88 -3.85 12.88
C ALA A 91 9.70 -4.31 14.09
N GLU A 92 10.43 -3.40 14.75
CA GLU A 92 11.14 -3.72 16.00
C GLU A 92 10.19 -4.09 17.14
N ALA A 93 9.10 -3.34 17.32
CA ALA A 93 8.09 -3.65 18.33
C ALA A 93 7.45 -5.02 18.08
N ALA A 94 7.17 -5.35 16.82
CA ALA A 94 6.65 -6.65 16.40
C ALA A 94 7.66 -7.79 16.68
N ALA A 95 8.94 -7.59 16.38
CA ALA A 95 10.02 -8.54 16.62
C ALA A 95 10.29 -8.80 18.13
N ARG A 96 9.91 -7.88 19.03
CA ARG A 96 10.04 -8.13 20.48
C ARG A 96 8.90 -8.96 21.05
N ARG A 97 7.74 -9.01 20.37
CA ARG A 97 6.48 -9.54 20.93
C ARG A 97 5.74 -10.41 19.92
N HIS A 98 6.44 -11.41 19.37
CA HIS A 98 5.91 -12.34 18.35
C HIS A 98 4.53 -12.93 18.71
N ARG A 99 4.28 -13.24 19.98
CA ARG A 99 2.99 -13.77 20.46
C ARG A 99 1.84 -12.77 20.31
N LEU A 100 2.08 -11.48 20.54
CA LEU A 100 1.06 -10.45 20.36
C LEU A 100 0.80 -10.21 18.87
N VAL A 101 1.83 -10.26 18.03
CA VAL A 101 1.68 -10.14 16.58
C VAL A 101 0.85 -11.30 16.04
N PHE A 102 1.17 -12.53 16.46
CA PHE A 102 0.38 -13.71 16.11
C PHE A 102 -1.07 -13.59 16.60
N GLY A 103 -1.28 -13.21 17.86
CA GLY A 103 -2.61 -12.97 18.41
C GLY A 103 -3.39 -11.89 17.66
N TYR A 104 -2.75 -10.78 17.31
CA TYR A 104 -3.33 -9.71 16.50
C TYR A 104 -3.78 -10.23 15.14
N VAL A 105 -2.92 -10.97 14.42
CA VAL A 105 -3.25 -11.52 13.10
C VAL A 105 -4.43 -12.47 13.19
N VAL A 106 -4.42 -13.41 14.14
CA VAL A 106 -5.52 -14.36 14.34
C VAL A 106 -6.82 -13.63 14.69
N VAL A 107 -6.78 -12.66 15.59
CA VAL A 107 -7.98 -11.93 16.00
C VAL A 107 -8.55 -11.09 14.86
N VAL A 108 -7.72 -10.29 14.19
CA VAL A 108 -8.19 -9.33 13.18
C VAL A 108 -8.57 -9.99 11.85
N PHE A 109 -7.82 -11.01 11.41
CA PHE A 109 -8.03 -11.62 10.09
C PHE A 109 -8.87 -12.90 10.13
N LEU A 110 -9.06 -13.54 11.29
CA LEU A 110 -9.84 -14.78 11.41
C LEU A 110 -11.04 -14.62 12.34
N VAL A 111 -10.81 -14.24 13.61
CA VAL A 111 -11.88 -14.24 14.64
C VAL A 111 -12.90 -13.14 14.40
N LEU A 112 -12.46 -11.90 14.14
CA LEU A 112 -13.35 -10.76 13.94
C LEU A 112 -14.25 -10.93 12.69
N PRO A 113 -13.73 -11.34 11.52
CA PRO A 113 -14.57 -11.62 10.35
C PRO A 113 -15.54 -12.77 10.60
N LEU A 114 -15.11 -13.87 11.25
CA LEU A 114 -16.00 -14.97 11.59
C LEU A 114 -17.15 -14.50 12.50
N LEU A 115 -16.82 -13.79 13.58
CA LEU A 115 -17.83 -13.23 14.50
C LEU A 115 -18.80 -12.31 13.76
N GLY A 116 -18.31 -11.46 12.85
CA GLY A 116 -19.15 -10.61 12.02
C GLY A 116 -20.14 -11.42 11.17
N VAL A 117 -19.69 -12.53 10.57
CA VAL A 117 -20.58 -13.43 9.82
C VAL A 117 -21.63 -14.06 10.73
N PHE A 118 -21.25 -14.58 11.90
CA PHE A 118 -22.19 -15.21 12.83
C PHE A 118 -23.17 -14.25 13.51
N LEU A 119 -22.83 -12.97 13.63
CA LEU A 119 -23.71 -11.94 14.22
C LEU A 119 -24.69 -11.31 13.23
N ILE A 120 -24.39 -11.40 11.92
CA ILE A 120 -25.19 -10.82 10.84
C ILE A 120 -26.10 -11.89 10.18
N GLN A 121 -25.84 -13.18 10.43
CA GLN A 121 -26.75 -14.29 10.13
C GLN A 121 -27.78 -14.49 11.22
#